data_AF-A0A2E3MKN5-F1
#
_entry.id   AF-A0A2E3MKN5-F1
#
_cell.length_a   1.000
_cell.length_b   1.000
_cell.length_c   1.000
_cell.angle_alpha   90.00
_cell.angle_beta   90.00
_cell.angle_gamma   90.00
#
_symmetry.space_group_name_H-M   'P 1'
#
loop_
_entity.id
_entity.type
_entity.pdbx_description
1 polymer ?
#
loop_
_entity_poly.entity_id
_entity_poly.type
_entity_poly.pdbx_seq_one_letter_code
_entity_poly.pdbx_strand_id
1 'polypeptide(L)'
;MKVDKPKEDFLTEQGFRPNNKRMLFYNENSRKVISREAIEDHNLHWLEKCVNETHQNWKFYTNGVIADDLKSEIISEIMGENRE
;
A
#
# COMPACT_ATOMS: atom_id res chain seq x y z
N MET A 1 -9.37 -9.58 12.66
CA MET A 1 -8.00 -9.97 12.30
C MET A 1 -7.09 -8.81 12.69
N LYS A 2 -6.06 -9.06 13.49
CA LYS A 2 -5.06 -8.04 13.82
C LYS A 2 -3.94 -8.24 12.82
N VAL A 3 -3.69 -7.26 11.97
CA VAL A 3 -2.43 -7.25 11.21
C VAL A 3 -1.30 -7.34 12.23
N ASP A 4 -0.29 -8.11 11.87
CA ASP A 4 0.95 -8.19 12.61
C ASP A 4 1.52 -6.77 12.80
N LYS A 5 1.40 -6.21 14.01
CA LYS A 5 1.98 -4.91 14.39
C LYS A 5 3.36 -4.64 13.78
N PRO A 6 4.35 -5.57 13.83
CA PRO A 6 5.67 -5.32 13.26
C PRO A 6 5.67 -4.99 11.77
N LYS A 7 4.68 -5.46 10.99
CA LYS A 7 4.56 -5.13 9.56
C LYS A 7 3.97 -3.73 9.35
N GLU A 8 3.00 -3.33 10.17
CA GLU A 8 2.44 -1.96 10.11
C GLU A 8 3.47 -0.93 10.55
N ASP A 9 4.22 -1.23 11.62
CA ASP A 9 5.33 -0.39 12.09
C ASP A 9 6.39 -0.24 10.99
N PHE A 10 6.85 -1.35 10.39
CA PHE A 10 7.81 -1.32 9.28
C PHE A 10 7.32 -0.45 8.11
N LEU A 11 6.08 -0.63 7.66
CA LEU A 11 5.52 0.16 6.57
C LEU A 11 5.48 1.65 6.92
N THR A 12 5.11 1.99 8.15
CA THR A 12 5.07 3.36 8.66
C THR A 12 6.47 3.98 8.68
N GLU A 13 7.48 3.24 9.15
CA GLU A 13 8.89 3.68 9.12
C GLU A 13 9.40 3.93 7.69
N GLN A 14 8.88 3.19 6.71
CA GLN A 14 9.17 3.36 5.28
C GLN A 14 8.32 4.45 4.61
N GLY A 15 7.56 5.22 5.39
CA GLY A 15 6.75 6.35 4.91
C GLY A 15 5.43 5.95 4.27
N PHE A 16 4.94 4.73 4.48
CA PHE A 16 3.59 4.36 4.10
C PHE A 16 2.58 4.88 5.12
N ARG A 17 1.43 5.33 4.62
CA ARG A 17 0.29 5.77 5.41
C ARG A 17 -0.85 4.76 5.28
N PRO A 18 -1.56 4.44 6.38
CA PRO A 18 -2.74 3.60 6.31
C PRO A 18 -3.93 4.38 5.72
N ASN A 19 -4.63 3.77 4.76
CA ASN A 19 -5.99 4.16 4.37
C ASN A 19 -6.96 3.13 4.95
N ASN A 20 -7.56 3.46 6.10
CA ASN A 20 -8.46 2.55 6.81
C ASN A 20 -9.77 2.30 6.06
N LYS A 21 -10.25 3.27 5.26
CA LYS A 21 -11.48 3.14 4.47
C LYS A 21 -11.34 2.05 3.40
N ARG A 22 -10.17 1.95 2.78
CA ARG A 22 -9.87 0.98 1.71
C ARG A 22 -9.06 -0.23 2.19
N MET A 23 -8.78 -0.33 3.49
CA MET A 23 -7.96 -1.38 4.10
C MET A 23 -6.64 -1.59 3.34
N LEU A 24 -5.90 -0.51 3.12
CA LEU A 24 -4.61 -0.54 2.40
C LEU A 24 -3.58 0.39 3.06
N PHE A 25 -2.33 0.22 2.68
CA PHE A 25 -1.23 1.12 2.97
C PHE A 25 -0.73 1.72 1.68
N TYR A 26 -0.41 3.01 1.66
CA TYR A 26 0.11 3.68 0.48
C TYR A 26 1.29 4.56 0.80
N ASN A 27 2.19 4.75 -0.17
CA ASN A 27 3.25 5.73 -0.10
C ASN A 27 3.27 6.51 -1.43
N GLU A 28 2.96 7.80 -1.34
CA GLU A 28 2.89 8.70 -2.49
C GLU A 28 4.26 8.95 -3.14
N ASN A 29 5.32 9.02 -2.33
CA ASN A 29 6.68 9.31 -2.80
C ASN A 29 7.21 8.13 -3.63
N SER A 30 6.97 6.91 -3.15
CA SER A 30 7.35 5.69 -3.88
C SER A 30 6.28 5.20 -4.86
N ARG A 31 5.09 5.84 -4.89
CA ARG A 31 3.93 5.48 -5.71
C ARG A 31 3.52 4.01 -5.53
N LYS A 32 3.39 3.57 -4.29
CA LYS A 32 3.05 2.18 -3.96
C LYS A 32 1.79 2.10 -3.14
N VAL A 33 1.02 1.04 -3.41
CA VAL A 33 -0.17 0.65 -2.65
C VAL A 33 -0.03 -0.82 -2.30
N ILE A 34 -0.20 -1.16 -1.04
CA ILE A 34 -0.17 -2.54 -0.55
C ILE A 34 -1.47 -2.77 0.23
N SER A 35 -2.28 -3.74 -0.19
CA SER A 35 -3.51 -4.08 0.54
C SER A 35 -3.20 -4.70 1.89
N ARG A 36 -4.07 -4.48 2.89
CA ARG A 36 -3.97 -5.11 4.21
C ARG A 36 -3.95 -6.63 4.11
N GLU A 37 -4.78 -7.20 3.24
CA GLU A 37 -4.81 -8.64 2.98
C GLU A 37 -3.44 -9.18 2.51
N ALA A 38 -2.76 -8.47 1.60
CA ALA A 38 -1.43 -8.88 1.15
C ALA A 38 -0.37 -8.78 2.25
N ILE A 39 -0.50 -7.80 3.15
CA ILE A 39 0.37 -7.66 4.33
C ILE A 39 0.16 -8.84 5.29
N GLU A 40 -1.08 -9.29 5.46
CA GLU A 40 -1.42 -10.41 6.33
C GLU A 40 -0.94 -11.75 5.76
N ASP A 41 -1.12 -11.97 4.46
CA ASP A 41 -0.80 -13.23 3.79
C ASP A 41 0.71 -13.44 3.55
N HIS A 42 1.45 -12.34 3.35
CA HIS A 42 2.89 -12.41 3.09
C HIS A 42 3.75 -12.08 4.31
N ASN A 43 5.01 -12.53 4.29
CA ASN A 43 5.97 -12.27 5.38
C ASN A 43 6.66 -10.91 5.24
N LEU A 44 7.43 -10.52 6.27
CA LEU A 44 8.18 -9.26 6.26
C LEU A 44 9.17 -9.17 5.09
N HIS A 45 9.83 -10.27 4.73
CA HIS A 45 10.77 -10.30 3.61
C HIS A 45 10.14 -9.93 2.26
N TRP A 46 8.88 -10.33 2.05
CA TRP A 46 8.12 -9.91 0.87
C TRP A 46 7.81 -8.41 0.91
N LEU A 47 7.42 -7.87 2.07
CA LEU A 47 7.20 -6.43 2.23
C LEU A 47 8.47 -5.64 1.97
N GLU A 48 9.61 -6.09 2.48
CA GLU A 48 10.92 -5.47 2.22
C GLU A 48 11.20 -5.42 0.71
N LYS A 49 10.92 -6.49 -0.04
CA LYS A 49 11.05 -6.47 -1.50
C LYS A 49 10.12 -5.45 -2.14
N CYS A 50 8.84 -5.44 -1.77
CA CYS A 50 7.86 -4.48 -2.29
C CYS A 50 8.29 -3.03 -2.03
N VAL A 51 8.82 -2.74 -0.84
CA VAL A 51 9.29 -1.41 -0.45
C VAL A 51 10.57 -1.01 -1.20
N ASN A 52 11.49 -1.93 -1.46
CA ASN A 52 12.73 -1.65 -2.18
C ASN A 52 12.58 -1.61 -3.71
N GLU A 53 11.52 -2.20 -4.27
CA GLU A 53 11.34 -2.26 -5.73
C GLU A 53 11.05 -0.88 -6.35
N THR A 54 11.81 -0.43 -7.35
CA THR A 54 11.59 0.89 -7.98
C THR A 54 10.73 0.79 -9.24
N HIS A 55 9.77 1.71 -9.36
CA HIS A 55 8.87 1.78 -10.53
C HIS A 55 8.66 3.24 -10.96
N GLN A 56 8.40 3.44 -12.25
CA GLN A 56 8.06 4.77 -12.79
C GLN A 56 6.59 5.16 -12.49
N ASN A 57 5.72 4.16 -12.35
CA ASN A 57 4.28 4.31 -12.19
C ASN A 57 3.78 3.70 -10.87
N TRP A 58 2.52 4.01 -10.52
CA TRP A 58 1.85 3.44 -9.36
C TRP A 58 1.82 1.91 -9.41
N LYS A 59 2.29 1.27 -8.33
CA LYS A 59 2.31 -0.19 -8.19
C LYS A 59 1.36 -0.64 -7.08
N PHE A 60 0.52 -1.62 -7.40
CA PHE A 60 -0.44 -2.22 -6.48
C PHE A 60 -0.01 -3.64 -6.13
N TYR A 61 0.16 -3.91 -4.83
CA TYR A 61 0.47 -5.22 -4.28
C TYR A 61 -0.74 -5.75 -3.53
N THR A 62 -1.51 -6.59 -4.21
CA THR A 62 -2.77 -7.16 -3.73
C THR A 62 -2.84 -8.64 -4.02
N ASN A 63 -3.54 -9.41 -3.18
CA ASN A 63 -3.69 -10.86 -3.37
C ASN A 63 -4.59 -11.24 -4.55
N GLY A 64 -5.33 -10.28 -5.09
CA GLY A 64 -6.21 -10.46 -6.25
C GLY A 64 -5.96 -9.43 -7.35
N VAL A 65 -6.65 -9.61 -8.46
CA VAL A 65 -6.67 -8.66 -9.57
C VAL A 65 -7.55 -7.47 -9.19
N ILE A 66 -6.97 -6.27 -9.22
CA ILE A 66 -7.70 -5.01 -9.10
C ILE A 66 -7.96 -4.46 -10.51
N ALA A 67 -9.22 -4.09 -10.78
CA ALA A 67 -9.62 -3.42 -12.01
C ALA A 67 -8.96 -2.03 -12.14
N ASP A 68 -8.61 -1.63 -13.37
CA ASP A 68 -7.89 -0.37 -13.60
C ASP A 68 -8.69 0.89 -13.22
N ASP A 69 -10.02 0.85 -13.33
CA ASP A 69 -10.90 1.91 -12.82
C ASP A 69 -10.73 2.11 -11.31
N LEU A 70 -10.67 1.00 -10.56
CA LEU A 70 -10.48 1.04 -9.11
C LEU A 70 -9.07 1.51 -8.72
N LYS A 71 -8.04 1.16 -9.49
CA LYS A 71 -6.68 1.70 -9.29
C LYS A 71 -6.68 3.22 -9.46
N SER A 72 -7.32 3.71 -10.51
CA SER A 72 -7.43 5.14 -10.81
C SER A 72 -8.19 5.89 -9.73
N GLU A 73 -9.28 5.30 -9.22
CA GLU A 73 -10.04 5.85 -8.09
C GLU A 73 -9.18 5.93 -6.82
N ILE A 74 -8.47 4.86 -6.47
CA ILE A 74 -7.59 4.82 -5.29
C ILE A 74 -6.48 5.87 -5.40
N ILE A 75 -5.82 5.97 -6.56
CA ILE A 75 -4.79 6.98 -6.80
C ILE A 75 -5.38 8.38 -6.67
N SER A 76 -6.58 8.61 -7.19
CA SER A 76 -7.24 9.91 -7.13
C SER A 76 -7.61 10.29 -5.69
N GLU A 77 -8.09 9.33 -4.88
CA GLU A 77 -8.31 9.53 -3.44
C GLU A 77 -7.00 9.89 -2.73
N ILE A 78 -5.93 9.10 -2.93
CA ILE A 78 -4.62 9.34 -2.29
C ILE A 78 -4.05 10.71 -2.66
N MET A 79 -4.10 11.07 -3.94
CA MET A 79 -3.58 12.36 -4.42
C MET A 79 -4.50 13.53 -4.06
N GLY A 80 -5.78 13.26 -3.82
CA GLY A 80 -6.79 14.24 -3.39
C GLY A 80 -6.81 14.52 -1.89
N GLU A 81 -6.49 13.53 -1.04
CA GLU A 81 -6.45 13.66 0.43
C GLU A 81 -5.34 14.62 0.92
N ASN A 82 -4.32 14.94 0.11
CA ASN A 82 -3.26 15.91 0.47
C ASN A 82 -3.62 17.38 0.17
N ARG A 83 -4.89 17.71 -0.12
CA ARG A 83 -5.33 19.07 -0.52
C ARG A 83 -6.11 19.88 0.53
N GLU A 84 -6.18 19.43 1.79
CA GLU A 84 -6.83 20.17 2.88
C GLU A 84 -5.82 20.77 3.88
#